data_AF-A0A955G4W6-F1
#
_entry.id   AF-A0A955G4W6-F1
#
_cell.length_a   1.000
_cell.length_b   1.000
_cell.length_c   1.000
_cell.angle_alpha   90.00
_cell.angle_beta   90.00
_cell.angle_gamma   90.00
#
_symmetry.space_group_name_H-M   'P 1'
#
loop_
_entity.id
_entity.type
_entity.pdbx_description
1 polymer ?
#
loop_
_entity_poly.entity_id
_entity_poly.type
_entity_poly.pdbx_seq_one_letter_code
_entity_poly.pdbx_strand_id
1 'polypeptide(L)'
;MSTSQKVLEAMASYHLKKTGSNQYRSRSPFRPDSDSPSFALTIEDNEHGTWFDHAADSGAGRGGSLYELAQHLGIDTPKIQAAVTKRKYDGIADYAAAHGITVEQMQRYGWKEVQYQGRQALEYPTNTGKRWRFLDGGEPRYKSGTGYKPCWYGLGERLRAKIQAGAPLVIANGEISVVTATEYGLAAACVTSG
;
A
#
# COMPACT_ATOMS: atom_id res chain seq x y z
N MET A 1 13.28 23.30 -9.80
CA MET A 1 13.51 22.20 -10.77
C MET A 1 12.94 20.94 -10.15
N SER A 2 12.01 20.28 -10.85
CA SER A 2 11.28 19.11 -10.34
C SER A 2 12.14 17.85 -10.34
N THR A 3 11.71 16.80 -9.64
CA THR A 3 12.42 15.50 -9.66
C THR A 3 12.53 14.93 -11.07
N SER A 4 11.45 15.00 -11.87
CA SER A 4 11.49 14.50 -13.26
C SER A 4 12.47 15.26 -14.15
N GLN A 5 12.57 16.59 -14.00
CA GLN A 5 13.54 17.40 -14.75
C GLN A 5 14.98 17.01 -14.44
N LYS A 6 15.32 16.92 -13.14
CA LYS A 6 16.67 16.53 -12.70
C LYS A 6 17.05 15.13 -13.19
N VAL A 7 16.11 14.18 -13.15
CA VAL A 7 16.34 12.82 -13.64
C VAL A 7 16.56 12.81 -15.15
N LEU A 8 15.74 13.52 -15.93
CA LEU A 8 15.91 13.59 -17.39
C LEU A 8 17.27 14.20 -17.78
N GLU A 9 17.73 15.22 -17.06
CA GLU A 9 19.04 15.83 -17.25
C GLU A 9 20.19 14.87 -16.92
N ALA A 10 20.15 14.20 -15.77
CA ALA A 10 21.15 13.20 -15.40
C ALA A 10 21.16 12.00 -16.35
N MET A 11 20.00 11.62 -16.89
CA MET A 11 19.85 10.52 -17.84
C MET A 11 20.38 10.87 -19.24
N ALA A 12 20.65 12.15 -19.55
CA ALA A 12 21.17 12.55 -20.84
C ALA A 12 22.52 11.89 -21.18
N SER A 13 23.38 11.66 -20.17
CA SER A 13 24.66 10.96 -20.34
C SER A 13 24.51 9.48 -20.73
N TYR A 14 23.31 8.91 -20.56
CA TYR A 14 22.99 7.52 -20.90
C TYR A 14 22.28 7.39 -22.25
N HIS A 15 22.39 8.41 -23.11
CA HIS A 15 21.76 8.46 -24.43
C HIS A 15 20.23 8.33 -24.38
N LEU A 16 19.61 9.03 -23.44
CA LEU A 16 18.16 9.09 -23.32
C LEU A 16 17.50 9.58 -24.62
N LYS A 17 16.57 8.79 -25.14
CA LYS A 17 15.76 9.11 -26.32
C LYS A 17 14.29 9.05 -25.96
N LYS A 18 13.53 10.05 -26.38
CA LYS A 18 12.08 10.07 -26.23
C LYS A 18 11.44 9.12 -27.26
N THR A 19 10.58 8.22 -26.80
CA THR A 19 9.89 7.22 -27.65
C THR A 19 8.38 7.37 -27.65
N GLY A 20 7.82 8.15 -26.72
CA GLY A 20 6.39 8.48 -26.65
C GLY A 20 6.18 9.85 -25.99
N SER A 21 4.93 10.24 -25.73
CA SER A 21 4.61 11.52 -25.09
C SER A 21 5.35 11.72 -23.76
N ASN A 22 5.41 10.65 -22.95
CA ASN A 22 5.97 10.61 -21.61
C ASN A 22 6.96 9.43 -21.39
N GLN A 23 7.37 8.79 -22.47
CA GLN A 23 8.19 7.58 -22.43
C GLN A 23 9.55 7.82 -23.06
N TYR A 24 10.58 7.26 -22.44
CA TYR A 24 11.96 7.38 -22.84
C TYR A 24 12.66 6.02 -22.78
N ARG A 25 13.68 5.86 -23.64
CA ARG A 25 14.58 4.71 -23.67
C ARG A 25 16.02 5.19 -23.57
N SER A 26 16.85 4.48 -22.82
CA SER A 26 18.28 4.80 -22.70
C SER A 26 19.11 3.54 -22.51
N ARG A 27 20.43 3.71 -22.47
CA ARG A 27 21.32 2.73 -21.83
C ARG A 27 21.02 2.67 -20.34
N SER A 28 21.31 1.53 -19.72
CA SER A 28 21.02 1.36 -18.30
C SER A 28 22.03 2.13 -17.43
N PRO A 29 21.57 2.98 -16.49
CA PRO A 29 22.45 3.61 -15.51
C PRO A 29 22.92 2.66 -14.42
N PHE A 30 22.42 1.41 -14.41
CA PHE A 30 22.81 0.36 -13.48
C PHE A 30 23.90 -0.55 -14.03
N ARG A 31 24.20 -0.46 -15.33
CA ARG A 31 25.16 -1.33 -16.03
C ARG A 31 26.12 -0.45 -16.85
N PRO A 32 27.33 -0.17 -16.32
CA PRO A 32 28.28 0.77 -16.93
C PRO A 32 28.65 0.44 -18.38
N ASP A 33 28.70 -0.84 -18.73
CA ASP A 33 29.07 -1.32 -20.07
C ASP A 33 27.86 -1.58 -20.99
N SER A 34 26.65 -1.17 -20.58
CA SER A 34 25.44 -1.37 -21.37
C SER A 34 25.45 -0.49 -22.62
N ASP A 35 25.42 -1.11 -23.80
CA ASP A 35 25.31 -0.43 -25.09
C ASP A 35 23.89 -0.43 -25.68
N SER A 36 23.04 -1.35 -25.20
CA SER A 36 21.65 -1.54 -25.65
C SER A 36 20.63 -0.59 -24.97
N PRO A 37 19.58 -0.15 -25.69
CA PRO A 37 18.55 0.74 -25.15
C PRO A 37 17.47 -0.03 -24.34
N SER A 38 17.89 -0.91 -23.43
CA SER A 38 16.99 -1.79 -22.66
C SER A 38 16.35 -1.11 -21.46
N PHE A 39 16.74 0.12 -21.12
CA PHE A 39 16.18 0.88 -20.01
C PHE A 39 14.98 1.69 -20.47
N ALA A 40 13.82 1.50 -19.83
CA ALA A 40 12.60 2.27 -20.02
C ALA A 40 12.41 3.25 -18.87
N LEU A 41 12.01 4.48 -19.18
CA LEU A 41 11.59 5.48 -18.21
C LEU A 41 10.25 6.07 -18.65
N THR A 42 9.26 6.07 -17.77
CA THR A 42 7.96 6.71 -17.96
C THR A 42 7.80 7.80 -16.91
N ILE A 43 7.52 9.02 -17.35
CA ILE A 43 7.26 10.17 -16.47
C ILE A 43 5.76 10.41 -16.41
N GLU A 44 5.17 10.35 -15.22
CA GLU A 44 3.72 10.55 -15.04
C GLU A 44 3.42 12.03 -14.79
N ASP A 45 4.24 12.69 -13.96
CA ASP A 45 4.13 14.11 -13.68
C ASP A 45 5.50 14.74 -13.29
N ASN A 46 5.49 15.86 -12.58
CA ASN A 46 6.70 16.57 -12.16
C ASN A 46 7.55 15.78 -11.14
N GLU A 47 6.94 14.89 -10.36
CA GLU A 47 7.55 14.20 -9.22
C GLU A 47 7.48 12.67 -9.32
N HIS A 48 6.60 12.13 -10.15
CA HIS A 48 6.30 10.70 -10.24
C HIS A 48 6.60 10.11 -11.61
N GLY A 49 6.89 8.81 -11.59
CA GLY A 49 7.20 8.02 -12.76
C GLY A 49 7.74 6.66 -12.36
N THR A 50 7.96 5.84 -13.37
CA THR A 50 8.45 4.47 -13.22
C THR A 50 9.56 4.19 -14.21
N TRP A 51 10.45 3.27 -13.87
CA TRP A 51 11.49 2.79 -14.76
C TRP A 51 11.56 1.27 -14.76
N PHE A 52 12.11 0.73 -15.84
CA PHE A 52 12.35 -0.70 -15.98
C PHE A 52 13.56 -0.98 -16.86
N ASP A 53 14.56 -1.70 -16.35
CA ASP A 53 15.65 -2.27 -17.13
C ASP A 53 15.30 -3.71 -17.52
N HIS A 54 15.05 -3.92 -18.80
CA HIS A 54 14.70 -5.25 -19.34
C HIS A 54 15.87 -6.23 -19.36
N ALA A 55 17.12 -5.76 -19.24
CA ALA A 55 18.31 -6.60 -19.34
C ALA A 55 19.13 -6.64 -18.04
N ALA A 56 18.46 -6.50 -16.89
CA ALA A 56 19.10 -6.63 -15.58
C ALA A 56 19.80 -8.00 -15.42
N ASP A 57 20.96 -8.01 -14.75
CA ASP A 57 21.86 -9.18 -14.65
C ASP A 57 21.22 -10.42 -14.01
N SER A 58 20.10 -10.26 -13.29
CA SER A 58 19.31 -11.35 -12.70
C SER A 58 18.38 -12.07 -13.70
N GLY A 59 18.31 -11.64 -14.96
CA GLY A 59 17.46 -12.23 -16.01
C GLY A 59 15.96 -11.92 -15.89
N ALA A 60 15.47 -11.44 -14.74
CA ALA A 60 14.05 -11.13 -14.51
C ALA A 60 13.66 -9.67 -14.85
N GLY A 61 14.62 -8.85 -15.30
CA GLY A 61 14.45 -7.40 -15.36
C GLY A 61 14.37 -6.77 -13.97
N ARG A 62 14.60 -5.46 -13.89
CA ARG A 62 14.49 -4.69 -12.64
C ARG A 62 13.72 -3.41 -12.91
N GLY A 63 12.81 -3.03 -12.02
CA GLY A 63 12.11 -1.76 -12.11
C GLY A 63 11.99 -1.07 -10.78
N GLY A 64 11.48 0.15 -10.82
CA GLY A 64 11.24 0.97 -9.63
C GLY A 64 10.56 2.29 -9.97
N SER A 65 10.43 3.12 -8.97
CA SER A 65 9.91 4.48 -9.03
C SER A 65 10.96 5.49 -9.48
N LEU A 66 10.51 6.66 -9.93
CA LEU A 66 11.35 7.80 -10.29
C LEU A 66 12.23 8.26 -9.13
N TYR A 67 11.75 8.19 -7.88
CA TYR A 67 12.53 8.52 -6.68
C TYR A 67 13.68 7.55 -6.44
N GLU A 68 13.45 6.25 -6.66
CA GLU A 68 14.51 5.24 -6.54
C GLU A 68 15.57 5.42 -7.62
N LEU A 69 15.17 5.79 -8.84
CA LEU A 69 16.13 6.16 -9.90
C LEU A 69 16.89 7.45 -9.53
N ALA A 70 16.20 8.47 -9.06
CA ALA A 70 16.82 9.72 -8.61
C ALA A 70 17.87 9.46 -7.52
N GLN A 71 17.55 8.61 -6.53
CA GLN A 71 18.49 8.20 -5.49
C GLN A 71 19.71 7.48 -6.07
N HIS A 72 19.52 6.56 -7.02
CA HIS A 72 20.64 5.87 -7.68
C HIS A 72 21.55 6.85 -8.44
N LEU A 73 20.97 7.86 -9.08
CA LEU A 73 21.69 8.91 -9.81
C LEU A 73 22.30 9.98 -8.88
N GLY A 74 22.16 9.86 -7.56
CA GLY A 74 22.67 10.83 -6.59
C GLY A 74 21.90 12.16 -6.57
N ILE A 75 20.66 12.18 -7.06
CA ILE A 75 19.81 13.36 -7.12
C ILE A 75 19.05 13.52 -5.81
N ASP A 76 19.19 14.70 -5.19
CA ASP A 76 18.43 15.05 -3.99
C ASP A 76 16.96 15.33 -4.34
N THR A 77 16.07 14.63 -3.64
CA THR A 77 14.62 14.66 -3.84
C THR A 77 13.91 15.01 -2.54
N PRO A 78 12.77 15.71 -2.60
CA PRO A 78 11.98 16.02 -1.41
C PRO A 78 11.42 14.72 -0.80
N LYS A 79 12.12 14.18 0.21
CA LYS A 79 11.70 12.98 0.93
C LYS A 79 10.67 13.37 1.99
N ILE A 80 9.38 13.18 1.69
CA ILE A 80 8.41 13.01 2.77
C ILE A 80 8.60 11.60 3.29
N GLN A 81 9.29 11.47 4.42
CA GLN A 81 9.53 10.19 5.07
C GLN A 81 8.18 9.67 5.57
N ALA A 82 7.56 8.76 4.82
CA ALA A 82 6.34 8.11 5.26
C ALA A 82 6.64 7.37 6.56
N ALA A 83 5.90 7.70 7.63
CA ALA A 83 6.03 6.98 8.90
C ALA A 83 5.79 5.49 8.64
N VAL A 84 6.72 4.64 9.09
CA VAL A 84 6.59 3.19 8.94
C VAL A 84 5.46 2.71 9.86
N THR A 85 4.26 2.62 9.31
CA THR A 85 3.07 2.09 10.01
C THR A 85 3.08 0.57 10.12
N LYS A 86 4.03 -0.10 9.44
CA LYS A 86 4.14 -1.55 9.34
C LYS A 86 5.03 -2.09 10.47
N ARG A 87 4.49 -2.20 11.68
CA ARG A 87 5.19 -2.76 12.84
C ARG A 87 4.48 -3.98 13.44
N LYS A 88 5.22 -4.73 14.27
CA LYS A 88 4.64 -5.68 15.23
C LYS A 88 3.76 -4.91 16.23
N TYR A 89 2.67 -5.53 16.64
CA TYR A 89 1.79 -5.03 17.68
C TYR A 89 1.84 -5.94 18.90
N ASP A 90 1.89 -5.34 20.08
CA ASP A 90 1.86 -6.06 21.36
C ASP A 90 0.42 -6.20 21.86
N GLY A 91 -0.37 -6.94 21.08
CA GLY A 91 -1.77 -7.23 21.38
C GLY A 91 -2.80 -6.24 20.83
N ILE A 92 -4.07 -6.47 21.17
CA ILE A 92 -5.24 -5.70 20.73
C ILE A 92 -5.21 -4.29 21.30
N ALA A 93 -4.68 -4.07 22.50
CA ALA A 93 -4.57 -2.74 23.09
C ALA A 93 -3.63 -1.85 22.27
N ASP A 94 -2.44 -2.35 21.94
CA ASP A 94 -1.47 -1.65 21.11
C ASP A 94 -2.00 -1.44 19.68
N TYR A 95 -2.64 -2.46 19.10
CA TYR A 95 -3.25 -2.35 17.78
C TYR A 95 -4.40 -1.32 17.76
N ALA A 96 -5.30 -1.34 18.74
CA ALA A 96 -6.40 -0.39 18.85
C ALA A 96 -5.87 1.06 18.98
N ALA A 97 -4.90 1.27 19.88
CA ALA A 97 -4.27 2.57 20.09
C ALA A 97 -3.60 3.10 18.82
N ALA A 98 -2.88 2.25 18.09
CA ALA A 98 -2.28 2.60 16.80
C ALA A 98 -3.30 2.99 15.72
N HIS A 99 -4.55 2.57 15.88
CA HIS A 99 -5.67 2.90 15.00
C HIS A 99 -6.63 3.96 15.59
N GLY A 100 -6.26 4.59 16.71
CA GLY A 100 -7.03 5.69 17.30
C GLY A 100 -8.35 5.25 17.95
N ILE A 101 -8.48 3.99 18.35
CA ILE A 101 -9.67 3.45 19.01
C ILE A 101 -9.28 2.67 20.28
N THR A 102 -10.29 2.35 21.09
CA THR A 102 -10.15 1.54 22.30
C THR A 102 -10.40 0.05 22.02
N VAL A 103 -9.97 -0.81 22.93
CA VAL A 103 -10.23 -2.26 22.85
C VAL A 103 -11.73 -2.54 22.92
N GLU A 104 -12.45 -1.84 23.79
CA GLU A 104 -13.89 -1.95 23.96
C GLU A 104 -14.61 -1.61 22.66
N GLN A 105 -14.17 -0.54 21.98
CA GLN A 105 -14.69 -0.18 20.66
C GLN A 105 -14.48 -1.29 19.64
N MET A 106 -13.28 -1.88 19.55
CA MET A 106 -13.01 -3.02 18.66
C MET A 106 -13.87 -4.24 18.98
N GLN A 107 -14.02 -4.58 20.26
CA GLN A 107 -14.79 -5.72 20.73
C GLN A 107 -16.29 -5.60 20.37
N ARG A 108 -16.85 -4.39 20.30
CA ARG A 108 -18.22 -4.17 19.81
C ARG A 108 -18.43 -4.64 18.36
N TYR A 109 -17.37 -4.72 17.56
CA TYR A 109 -17.39 -5.26 16.20
C TYR A 109 -16.94 -6.72 16.13
N GLY A 110 -16.83 -7.40 17.28
CA GLY A 110 -16.45 -8.81 17.37
C GLY A 110 -14.95 -9.07 17.20
N TRP A 111 -14.10 -8.04 17.23
CA TRP A 111 -12.65 -8.23 17.21
C TRP A 111 -12.17 -8.73 18.57
N LYS A 112 -11.31 -9.75 18.58
CA LYS A 112 -10.74 -10.31 19.80
C LYS A 112 -9.37 -10.93 19.55
N GLU A 113 -8.54 -10.96 20.58
CA GLU A 113 -7.26 -11.68 20.54
C GLU A 113 -7.45 -13.19 20.52
N VAL A 114 -6.66 -13.86 19.70
CA VAL A 114 -6.57 -15.32 19.61
C VAL A 114 -5.14 -15.74 19.28
N GLN A 115 -4.85 -17.03 19.46
CA GLN A 115 -3.76 -17.68 18.74
C GLN A 115 -4.34 -18.42 17.54
N TYR A 116 -3.80 -18.15 16.35
CA TYR A 116 -4.18 -18.83 15.12
C TYR A 116 -2.93 -19.35 14.41
N GLN A 117 -2.87 -20.67 14.19
CA GLN A 117 -1.70 -21.33 13.58
C GLN A 117 -0.38 -21.03 14.32
N GLY A 118 -0.43 -20.99 15.66
CA GLY A 118 0.74 -20.70 16.51
C GLY A 118 1.18 -19.23 16.52
N ARG A 119 0.46 -18.34 15.82
CA ARG A 119 0.77 -16.90 15.76
C ARG A 119 -0.28 -16.10 16.52
N GLN A 120 0.14 -15.03 17.21
CA GLN A 120 -0.79 -14.08 17.83
C GLN A 120 -1.56 -13.32 16.74
N ALA A 121 -2.88 -13.27 16.88
CA ALA A 121 -3.76 -12.65 15.90
C ALA A 121 -4.99 -12.02 16.53
N LEU A 122 -5.65 -11.15 15.77
CA LEU A 122 -7.00 -10.67 16.04
C LEU A 122 -7.97 -11.40 15.13
N GLU A 123 -8.90 -12.15 15.71
CA GLU A 123 -10.04 -12.74 14.99
C GLU A 123 -11.16 -11.71 14.90
N TYR A 124 -11.78 -11.58 13.73
CA TYR A 124 -12.99 -10.79 13.55
C TYR A 124 -13.97 -11.45 12.57
N PRO A 125 -15.28 -11.30 12.79
CA PRO A 125 -16.30 -11.88 11.92
C PRO A 125 -16.50 -11.04 10.66
N THR A 126 -16.88 -11.69 9.57
CA THR A 126 -17.42 -11.07 8.35
C THR A 126 -18.60 -11.91 7.84
N ASN A 127 -19.30 -11.44 6.82
CA ASN A 127 -20.50 -12.12 6.31
C ASN A 127 -20.22 -13.50 5.68
N THR A 128 -19.01 -13.74 5.18
CA THR A 128 -18.63 -14.98 4.49
C THR A 128 -17.66 -15.84 5.27
N GLY A 129 -17.35 -15.47 6.52
CA GLY A 129 -16.48 -16.23 7.42
C GLY A 129 -15.64 -15.34 8.32
N LYS A 130 -14.80 -15.98 9.13
CA LYS A 130 -13.86 -15.25 10.00
C LYS A 130 -12.59 -14.88 9.25
N ARG A 131 -11.98 -13.78 9.65
CA ARG A 131 -10.66 -13.35 9.23
C ARG A 131 -9.77 -13.13 10.45
N TRP A 132 -8.46 -13.25 10.22
CA TRP A 132 -7.44 -13.06 11.24
C TRP A 132 -6.43 -12.03 10.77
N ARG A 133 -6.12 -11.05 11.63
CA ARG A 133 -4.98 -10.14 11.49
C ARG A 133 -3.87 -10.57 12.43
N PHE A 134 -2.75 -11.03 11.89
CA PHE A 134 -1.56 -11.35 12.68
C PHE A 134 -0.89 -10.08 13.23
N LEU A 135 -0.40 -10.20 14.47
CA LEU A 135 0.19 -9.09 15.22
C LEU A 135 1.72 -9.17 15.30
N ASP A 136 2.30 -10.33 14.98
CA ASP A 136 3.74 -10.60 15.10
C ASP A 136 4.63 -9.87 14.08
N GLY A 137 4.05 -9.15 13.11
CA GLY A 137 4.77 -8.43 12.06
C GLY A 137 5.23 -9.30 10.88
N GLY A 138 4.99 -10.62 10.92
CA GLY A 138 5.34 -11.55 9.83
C GLY A 138 4.30 -11.58 8.71
N GLU A 139 4.69 -12.14 7.56
CA GLU A 139 3.80 -12.36 6.41
C GLU A 139 3.21 -13.80 6.40
N PRO A 140 1.99 -14.02 5.87
CA PRO A 140 1.04 -12.98 5.51
C PRO A 140 0.51 -12.30 6.78
N ARG A 141 0.12 -11.03 6.67
CA ARG A 141 -0.47 -10.25 7.79
C ARG A 141 -1.94 -10.56 8.02
N TYR A 142 -2.67 -10.92 6.98
CA TYR A 142 -4.06 -11.32 7.07
C TYR A 142 -4.23 -12.74 6.58
N LYS A 143 -5.24 -13.41 7.11
CA LYS A 143 -5.66 -14.72 6.62
C LYS A 143 -7.16 -14.90 6.79
N SER A 144 -7.76 -15.64 5.89
CA SER A 144 -9.16 -16.05 5.94
C SER A 144 -9.29 -17.55 6.05
N GLY A 145 -10.48 -18.02 6.44
CA GLY A 145 -10.78 -19.45 6.47
C GLY A 145 -10.76 -20.07 5.07
N THR A 146 -10.62 -21.39 5.01
CA THR A 146 -10.77 -22.15 3.76
C THR A 146 -12.14 -21.91 3.16
N GLY A 147 -12.22 -21.64 1.86
CA GLY A 147 -13.48 -21.37 1.15
C GLY A 147 -14.04 -19.95 1.34
N TYR A 148 -13.28 -19.05 1.98
CA TYR A 148 -13.68 -17.65 2.15
C TYR A 148 -13.91 -16.94 0.81
N LYS A 149 -14.99 -16.17 0.73
CA LYS A 149 -15.30 -15.31 -0.43
C LYS A 149 -15.21 -13.84 -0.02
N PRO A 150 -14.56 -12.96 -0.81
CA PRO A 150 -14.59 -11.53 -0.53
C PRO A 150 -16.03 -11.03 -0.33
N CYS A 151 -16.24 -10.23 0.71
CA CYS A 151 -17.54 -9.67 1.03
C CYS A 151 -17.40 -8.23 1.47
N TRP A 152 -18.52 -7.55 1.58
CA TRP A 152 -18.54 -6.22 2.16
C TRP A 152 -18.52 -6.27 3.69
N TYR A 153 -17.63 -5.50 4.30
CA TYR A 153 -17.55 -5.27 5.73
C TYR A 153 -18.10 -3.87 6.06
N GLY A 154 -18.92 -3.77 7.11
CA GLY A 154 -19.57 -2.51 7.52
C GLY A 154 -20.90 -2.19 6.84
N LEU A 155 -21.33 -2.97 5.85
CA LEU A 155 -22.68 -2.86 5.30
C LEU A 155 -23.69 -3.42 6.31
N GLY A 156 -24.50 -2.54 6.89
CA GLY A 156 -25.56 -2.89 7.81
C GLY A 156 -26.48 -1.71 8.13
N GLU A 157 -27.46 -1.91 9.00
CA GLU A 157 -28.49 -0.90 9.32
C GLU A 157 -27.91 0.42 9.83
N ARG A 158 -26.84 0.39 10.63
CA ARG A 158 -26.16 1.62 11.11
C ARG A 158 -25.59 2.45 9.96
N LEU A 159 -25.00 1.81 8.95
CA LEU A 159 -24.50 2.50 7.77
C LEU A 159 -25.66 3.06 6.94
N ARG A 160 -26.67 2.23 6.68
CA ARG A 160 -27.87 2.61 5.93
C ARG A 160 -28.54 3.85 6.53
N ALA A 161 -28.76 3.87 7.84
CA ALA A 161 -29.37 4.99 8.54
C ALA A 161 -28.57 6.30 8.39
N LYS A 162 -27.24 6.24 8.46
CA LYS A 162 -26.38 7.41 8.25
C LYS A 162 -26.45 7.96 6.83
N ILE A 163 -26.40 7.08 5.83
CA ILE A 163 -26.52 7.48 4.42
C ILE A 163 -27.91 8.11 4.17
N GLN A 164 -28.98 7.53 4.71
CA GLN A 164 -30.33 8.09 4.63
C GLN A 164 -30.47 9.45 5.31
N ALA A 165 -29.71 9.68 6.38
CA ALA A 165 -29.59 10.98 7.05
C ALA A 165 -28.69 11.98 6.30
N GLY A 166 -28.18 11.64 5.11
CA GLY A 166 -27.37 12.52 4.26
C GLY A 166 -25.86 12.42 4.50
N ALA A 167 -25.37 11.48 5.31
CA ALA A 167 -23.94 11.31 5.50
C ALA A 167 -23.26 10.73 4.23
N PRO A 168 -22.07 11.21 3.85
CA PRO A 168 -21.33 10.66 2.72
C PRO A 168 -20.82 9.24 3.02
N LEU A 169 -20.88 8.36 2.03
CA LEU A 169 -20.29 7.02 2.10
C LEU A 169 -18.78 7.07 1.89
N VAL A 170 -18.03 6.51 2.84
CA VAL A 170 -16.58 6.32 2.76
C VAL A 170 -16.27 4.87 2.43
N ILE A 171 -15.56 4.64 1.32
CA ILE A 171 -15.00 3.32 0.99
C ILE A 171 -13.57 3.25 1.55
N ALA A 172 -13.40 2.52 2.64
CA ALA A 172 -12.12 2.40 3.33
C ALA A 172 -11.26 1.27 2.74
N ASN A 173 -9.95 1.32 3.00
CA ASN A 173 -9.01 0.33 2.48
C ASN A 173 -9.10 -1.05 3.15
N GLY A 174 -9.58 -1.11 4.40
CA GLY A 174 -9.66 -2.36 5.16
C GLY A 174 -10.55 -2.25 6.39
N GLU A 175 -10.79 -3.39 7.01
CA GLU A 175 -11.83 -3.59 8.02
C GLU A 175 -11.58 -2.77 9.29
N ILE A 176 -10.31 -2.64 9.72
CA ILE A 176 -9.97 -1.80 10.89
C ILE A 176 -10.24 -0.31 10.63
N SER A 177 -10.06 0.16 9.40
CA SER A 177 -10.39 1.53 9.01
C SER A 177 -11.90 1.75 9.01
N VAL A 178 -12.69 0.73 8.66
CA VAL A 178 -14.16 0.79 8.79
C VAL A 178 -14.58 0.90 10.26
N VAL A 179 -13.99 0.10 11.15
CA VAL A 179 -14.26 0.20 12.60
C VAL A 179 -13.93 1.61 13.10
N THR A 180 -12.71 2.07 12.83
CA THR A 180 -12.23 3.40 13.23
C THR A 180 -13.15 4.50 12.71
N ALA A 181 -13.40 4.55 11.41
CA ALA A 181 -14.26 5.57 10.80
C ALA A 181 -15.68 5.55 11.39
N THR A 182 -16.23 4.36 11.65
CA THR A 182 -17.57 4.24 12.23
C THR A 182 -17.65 4.77 13.66
N GLU A 183 -16.60 4.54 14.46
CA GLU A 183 -16.46 5.09 15.81
C GLU A 183 -16.36 6.62 15.82
N TYR A 184 -15.70 7.20 14.82
CA TYR A 184 -15.65 8.66 14.60
C TYR A 184 -16.88 9.23 13.90
N GLY A 185 -17.98 8.49 13.84
CA GLY A 185 -19.24 9.04 13.32
C GLY A 185 -19.38 9.02 11.79
N LEU A 186 -18.43 8.44 11.05
CA LEU A 186 -18.53 8.32 9.60
C LEU A 186 -19.39 7.13 9.16
N ALA A 187 -19.89 7.20 7.93
CA ALA A 187 -20.58 6.11 7.24
C ALA A 187 -19.56 5.38 6.36
N ALA A 188 -18.96 4.30 6.89
CA ALA A 188 -17.85 3.61 6.22
C ALA A 188 -18.14 2.13 5.93
N ALA A 189 -17.61 1.64 4.81
CA ALA A 189 -17.58 0.23 4.45
C ALA A 189 -16.31 -0.10 3.64
N CYS A 190 -15.98 -1.37 3.51
CA CYS A 190 -14.92 -1.83 2.60
C CYS A 190 -15.24 -3.20 2.02
N VAL A 191 -14.60 -3.56 0.91
CA VAL A 191 -14.54 -4.96 0.48
C VAL A 191 -13.39 -5.62 1.23
N THR A 192 -13.64 -6.75 1.88
CA THR A 192 -12.57 -7.49 2.56
C THR A 192 -11.51 -7.91 1.55
N SER A 193 -10.26 -7.51 1.79
CA SER A 193 -9.13 -7.82 0.95
C SER A 193 -7.89 -8.10 1.81
N GLY A 194 -6.96 -8.90 1.28
CA GLY A 194 -5.81 -9.42 2.01
C GLY A 194 -5.89 -10.91 2.29
#